data_AF-A0A8K0IP66-F1
#
_entry.id   AF-A0A8K0IP66-F1
#
_cell.length_a   1.000
_cell.length_b   1.000
_cell.length_c   1.000
_cell.angle_alpha   90.00
_cell.angle_beta   90.00
_cell.angle_gamma   90.00
#
_symmetry.space_group_name_H-M   'P 1'
#
loop_
_entity.id
_entity.type
_entity.pdbx_description
1 polymer ?
#
loop_
_entity_poly.entity_id
_entity_poly.type
_entity_poly.pdbx_seq_one_letter_code
_entity_poly.pdbx_strand_id
1 'polypeptide(L)'
;MDHARDGRLAKLSVLEPRYFDLDDSPANDDHPSHDVANGQKLVKDVYEALRASPQWNESLLIITYDEHGGFYDHVATPNVGIPSPDGIIGPEPYNFGFDRLGVRVPTIVISPWIKKGTGSTDKFSNCS
;
A
#
# COMPACT_ATOMS: atom_id res chain seq x y z
N MET A 1 12.89 -9.72 9.00
CA MET A 1 14.03 -9.36 8.12
C MET A 1 15.01 -10.50 7.86
N ASP A 2 15.14 -11.50 8.74
CA ASP A 2 16.12 -12.59 8.56
C ASP A 2 15.91 -13.40 7.27
N HIS A 3 14.66 -13.65 6.86
CA HIS A 3 14.37 -14.35 5.60
C HIS A 3 14.93 -13.63 4.38
N ALA A 4 14.87 -12.29 4.34
CA ALA A 4 15.49 -11.52 3.26
C ALA A 4 17.01 -11.67 3.28
N ARG A 5 17.64 -11.54 4.45
CA ARG A 5 19.09 -11.69 4.62
C ARG A 5 19.59 -13.06 4.17
N ASP A 6 18.85 -14.11 4.51
CA ASP A 6 19.23 -15.49 4.24
C ASP A 6 18.80 -15.97 2.83
N GLY A 7 18.13 -15.13 2.04
CA GLY A 7 17.62 -15.49 0.71
C GLY A 7 16.50 -16.54 0.75
N ARG A 8 15.65 -16.50 1.79
CA ARG A 8 14.55 -17.44 2.04
C ARG A 8 13.17 -16.77 2.00
N LEU A 9 13.03 -15.62 1.35
CA LEU A 9 11.70 -15.02 1.14
C LEU A 9 10.85 -15.94 0.28
N ALA A 10 9.59 -16.09 0.68
CA ALA A 10 8.59 -16.79 -0.11
C ALA A 10 8.27 -16.00 -1.38
N LYS A 11 7.68 -16.68 -2.39
CA LYS A 11 7.26 -16.06 -3.65
C LYS A 11 6.32 -14.86 -3.47
N LEU A 12 5.52 -14.89 -2.39
CA LEU A 12 4.71 -13.78 -1.92
C LEU A 12 4.96 -13.64 -0.42
N SER A 13 5.31 -12.43 0.00
CA SER A 13 5.43 -12.05 1.40
C SER A 13 4.63 -10.77 1.58
N VAL A 14 3.64 -10.79 2.48
CA VAL A 14 2.86 -9.61 2.85
C VAL A 14 3.40 -9.11 4.18
N LEU A 15 3.60 -7.80 4.28
CA LEU A 15 4.06 -7.15 5.48
C LEU A 15 2.97 -6.22 6.00
N GLU A 16 2.54 -6.51 7.22
CA GLU A 16 1.58 -5.69 7.95
C GLU A 16 2.36 -4.81 8.94
N PRO A 17 2.08 -3.50 9.01
CA PRO A 17 2.65 -2.66 10.04
C PRO A 17 2.03 -2.98 11.41
N ARG A 18 2.59 -2.37 12.44
CA ARG A 18 2.01 -2.36 13.77
C ARG A 18 0.98 -1.25 13.84
N TYR A 19 -0.29 -1.64 13.97
CA TYR A 19 -1.45 -0.73 14.01
C TYR A 19 -1.69 -0.05 15.36
N PHE A 20 -1.05 -0.53 16.43
CA PHE A 20 -1.32 -0.05 17.78
C PHE A 20 -0.03 0.28 18.51
N ASP A 21 -0.07 1.36 19.28
CA ASP A 21 0.96 1.68 20.24
C ASP A 21 1.01 0.61 21.34
N LEU A 22 2.19 0.02 21.54
CA LEU A 22 2.51 -0.83 22.66
C LEU A 22 3.54 -0.12 23.55
N ASP A 23 3.61 -0.48 24.83
CA ASP A 23 4.43 0.20 25.85
C ASP A 23 5.87 0.53 25.39
N ASP A 24 6.57 -0.44 24.79
CA ASP A 24 7.95 -0.28 24.31
C ASP A 24 8.06 -0.26 22.78
N SER A 25 6.94 -0.09 22.08
CA SER A 25 6.93 -0.16 20.62
C SER A 25 5.73 0.57 20.01
N PRO A 26 5.92 1.83 19.57
CA PRO A 26 4.87 2.61 18.95
C PRO A 26 4.41 1.99 17.63
N ALA A 27 3.21 2.38 17.21
CA ALA A 27 2.68 2.07 15.89
C ALA A 27 3.58 2.64 14.78
N ASN A 28 3.54 1.99 13.62
CA ASN A 28 4.40 2.32 12.47
C ASN A 28 3.67 2.11 11.13
N ASP A 29 2.41 2.49 11.09
CA ASP A 29 1.46 2.28 10.00
C ASP A 29 1.18 3.54 9.16
N ASP A 30 1.85 4.66 9.45
CA ASP A 30 1.58 6.00 8.89
C ASP A 30 0.15 6.54 9.19
N HIS A 31 -0.64 5.86 10.02
CA HIS A 31 -2.02 6.26 10.32
C HIS A 31 -2.07 7.39 11.38
N PRO A 32 -2.90 8.43 11.23
CA PRO A 32 -3.09 9.44 12.26
C PRO A 32 -3.68 8.86 13.58
N SER A 33 -3.23 9.26 14.76
CA SER A 33 -2.26 10.30 15.07
C SER A 33 -0.84 9.78 15.30
N HIS A 34 -0.50 8.58 14.81
CA HIS A 34 0.83 8.00 14.99
C HIS A 34 1.90 8.83 14.26
N ASP A 35 3.15 8.75 14.74
CA ASP A 35 4.27 9.44 14.12
C ASP A 35 4.65 8.76 12.80
N VAL A 36 4.43 9.47 11.70
CA VAL A 36 4.80 9.07 10.33
C VAL A 36 6.29 8.70 10.23
N ALA A 37 7.17 9.27 11.07
CA ALA A 37 8.58 8.89 11.08
C ALA A 37 8.78 7.39 11.37
N ASN A 38 7.92 6.78 12.18
CA ASN A 38 7.99 5.34 12.48
C ASN A 38 7.57 4.49 11.27
N GLY A 39 6.50 4.88 10.56
CA GLY A 39 6.08 4.18 9.35
C GLY A 39 7.09 4.32 8.21
N GLN A 40 7.62 5.53 8.01
CA GLN A 40 8.71 5.75 7.05
C GLN A 40 9.99 4.99 7.42
N LYS A 41 10.28 4.82 8.71
CA LYS A 41 11.39 3.96 9.17
C LYS A 41 11.14 2.50 8.81
N LEU A 42 9.93 1.98 8.99
CA LEU A 42 9.57 0.62 8.58
C LEU A 42 9.79 0.41 7.08
N VAL A 43 9.29 1.33 6.25
CA VAL A 43 9.49 1.31 4.79
C VAL A 43 10.97 1.26 4.44
N LYS A 44 11.78 2.12 5.06
CA LYS A 44 13.23 2.15 4.86
C LYS A 44 13.87 0.81 5.24
N ASP A 45 13.56 0.27 6.41
CA ASP A 45 14.15 -0.96 6.91
C ASP A 45 13.80 -2.16 6.01
N VAL A 46 12.57 -2.22 5.49
CA VAL A 46 12.14 -3.23 4.50
C VAL A 46 12.92 -3.09 3.21
N TYR A 47 13.00 -1.87 2.66
CA TYR A 47 13.73 -1.62 1.42
C TYR A 47 15.20 -2.01 1.53
N GLU A 48 15.89 -1.58 2.59
CA GLU A 48 17.31 -1.89 2.80
C GLU A 48 17.55 -3.40 2.96
N ALA A 49 16.68 -4.09 3.73
CA ALA A 49 16.76 -5.53 3.91
C ALA A 49 16.55 -6.29 2.59
N LEU A 50 15.57 -5.89 1.79
CA LEU A 50 15.32 -6.51 0.49
C LEU A 50 16.42 -6.19 -0.52
N ARG A 51 16.92 -4.95 -0.54
CA ARG A 51 17.96 -4.50 -1.46
C ARG A 51 19.30 -5.18 -1.22
N ALA A 52 19.59 -5.53 0.03
CA ALA A 52 20.78 -6.29 0.43
C ALA A 52 20.60 -7.81 0.29
N SER A 53 19.39 -8.30 0.00
CA SER A 53 19.10 -9.73 -0.12
C SER A 53 19.78 -10.36 -1.33
N PRO A 54 20.23 -11.64 -1.24
CA PRO A 54 20.61 -12.44 -2.40
C PRO A 54 19.50 -12.55 -3.46
N GLN A 55 18.23 -12.40 -3.07
CA GLN A 55 17.06 -12.48 -3.94
C GLN A 55 16.68 -11.14 -4.60
N TRP A 56 17.41 -10.05 -4.34
CA TRP A 56 17.06 -8.71 -4.83
C TRP A 56 16.80 -8.66 -6.35
N ASN A 57 17.66 -9.32 -7.13
CA ASN A 57 17.58 -9.31 -8.60
C ASN A 57 16.36 -10.06 -9.16
N GLU A 58 15.59 -10.74 -8.32
CA GLU A 58 14.37 -11.48 -8.66
C GLU A 58 13.15 -10.95 -7.89
N SER A 59 13.29 -9.80 -7.21
CA SER A 59 12.29 -9.26 -6.30
C SER A 59 11.55 -8.04 -6.88
N LEU A 60 10.30 -7.91 -6.45
CA LEU A 60 9.44 -6.74 -6.65
C LEU A 60 8.89 -6.33 -5.28
N LEU A 61 9.19 -5.12 -4.84
CA LEU A 61 8.57 -4.52 -3.67
C LEU A 61 7.44 -3.60 -4.13
N ILE A 62 6.25 -3.83 -3.58
CA ILE A 62 5.08 -2.97 -3.77
C ILE A 62 4.76 -2.36 -2.41
N ILE A 63 4.70 -1.05 -2.35
CA ILE A 63 4.26 -0.28 -1.19
C ILE A 63 2.95 0.39 -1.60
N THR A 64 1.88 0.11 -0.89
CA THR A 64 0.57 0.72 -1.13
C THR A 64 -0.10 0.99 0.21
N TYR A 65 -1.08 1.87 0.20
CA TYR A 65 -1.87 2.23 1.37
C TYR A 65 -3.29 1.69 1.20
N ASP A 66 -3.97 1.40 2.30
CA ASP A 66 -5.37 1.00 2.33
C ASP A 66 -6.29 2.22 2.16
N GLU A 67 -5.93 3.35 2.77
CA GLU A 67 -6.67 4.61 2.67
C GLU A 67 -5.79 5.85 2.43
N HIS A 68 -6.46 6.98 2.19
CA HIS A 68 -5.83 8.26 1.81
C HIS A 68 -5.48 9.17 3.01
N GLY A 69 -5.79 8.74 4.24
CA GLY A 69 -5.49 9.49 5.46
C GLY A 69 -6.30 10.78 5.67
N GLY A 70 -7.40 10.98 4.93
CA GLY A 70 -8.33 12.09 5.13
C GLY A 70 -7.91 13.45 4.54
N PHE A 71 -6.74 13.54 3.89
CA PHE A 71 -6.29 14.77 3.24
C PHE A 71 -7.00 14.99 1.89
N TYR A 72 -7.15 16.26 1.50
CA TYR A 72 -7.77 16.61 0.22
C TYR A 72 -6.96 16.09 -0.98
N ASP A 73 -7.63 15.40 -1.90
CA ASP A 73 -7.12 15.07 -3.23
C ASP A 73 -7.93 15.83 -4.30
N HIS A 74 -7.24 16.44 -5.27
CA HIS A 74 -7.84 17.25 -6.33
C HIS A 74 -8.50 16.43 -7.45
N VAL A 75 -8.20 15.14 -7.56
CA VAL A 75 -8.77 14.26 -8.57
C VAL A 75 -10.06 13.66 -8.05
N ALA A 76 -11.16 14.00 -8.72
CA ALA A 76 -12.46 13.40 -8.45
C ALA A 76 -12.40 11.88 -8.62
N THR A 77 -13.09 11.16 -7.74
CA THR A 77 -13.09 9.70 -7.77
C THR A 77 -13.76 9.19 -9.06
N PRO A 78 -13.16 8.22 -9.76
CA PRO A 78 -13.76 7.64 -10.96
C PRO A 78 -15.12 6.98 -10.67
N ASN A 79 -16.15 7.34 -11.43
CA ASN A 79 -17.51 6.82 -11.29
C ASN A 79 -18.18 6.42 -12.63
N VAL A 80 -17.46 6.53 -13.74
CA VAL A 80 -17.97 6.15 -15.07
C VAL A 80 -17.38 4.82 -15.49
N GLY A 81 -18.24 3.86 -15.85
CA GLY A 81 -17.82 2.56 -16.34
C GLY A 81 -17.20 1.65 -15.28
N ILE A 82 -17.40 1.95 -13.99
CA ILE A 82 -16.99 1.10 -12.88
C ILE A 82 -18.16 0.16 -12.54
N PRO A 83 -18.03 -1.16 -12.77
CA PRO A 83 -19.07 -2.09 -12.42
C PRO A 83 -19.16 -2.26 -10.90
N SER A 84 -20.37 -2.41 -10.38
CA SER A 84 -20.57 -2.94 -9.02
C SER A 84 -19.96 -4.36 -8.95
N PRO A 85 -19.16 -4.68 -7.93
CA PRO A 85 -18.42 -5.94 -7.88
C PRO A 85 -19.34 -7.17 -7.81
N ASP A 86 -20.48 -7.05 -7.12
CA ASP A 86 -21.45 -8.11 -6.90
C ASP A 86 -22.90 -7.70 -7.18
N GLY A 87 -23.14 -6.43 -7.55
CA GLY A 87 -24.47 -5.88 -7.78
C GLY A 87 -25.26 -5.62 -6.50
N ILE A 88 -24.64 -5.76 -5.32
CA ILE A 88 -25.28 -5.48 -4.04
C ILE A 88 -25.27 -3.97 -3.81
N ILE A 89 -26.45 -3.43 -3.49
CA ILE A 89 -26.61 -2.03 -3.10
C ILE A 89 -26.56 -1.96 -1.57
N GLY A 90 -25.82 -0.99 -1.05
CA GLY A 90 -25.78 -0.71 0.38
C GLY A 90 -27.17 -0.40 0.95
N PRO A 91 -27.39 -0.58 2.26
CA PRO A 91 -28.70 -0.34 2.86
C PRO A 91 -29.11 1.15 2.83
N GLU A 92 -30.40 1.38 3.07
CA GLU A 92 -30.95 2.70 3.43
C GLU A 92 -30.17 3.33 4.62
N PRO A 93 -30.01 4.66 4.68
CA PRO A 93 -30.61 5.67 3.79
C PRO A 93 -29.77 5.98 2.54
N TYR A 94 -28.59 5.38 2.39
CA TYR A 94 -27.60 5.83 1.41
C TYR A 94 -27.67 5.09 0.08
N ASN A 95 -28.17 3.85 0.07
CA ASN A 95 -28.35 3.05 -1.15
C ASN A 95 -27.09 3.06 -2.05
N PHE A 96 -25.91 2.87 -1.44
CA PHE A 96 -24.63 3.01 -2.13
C PHE A 96 -24.42 1.87 -3.14
N GLY A 97 -24.30 2.20 -4.43
CA GLY A 97 -24.27 1.21 -5.52
C GLY A 97 -22.94 0.51 -5.77
N PHE A 98 -21.86 0.91 -5.07
CA PHE A 98 -20.49 0.41 -5.30
C PHE A 98 -20.02 0.49 -6.76
N ASP A 99 -20.53 1.47 -7.51
CA ASP A 99 -20.29 1.74 -8.94
C ASP A 99 -19.25 2.85 -9.16
N ARG A 100 -18.30 2.99 -8.23
CA ARG A 100 -17.24 3.99 -8.24
C ARG A 100 -16.00 3.49 -7.51
N LEU A 101 -14.86 4.09 -7.79
CA LEU A 101 -13.63 3.86 -7.03
C LEU A 101 -13.53 4.80 -5.83
N GLY A 102 -12.64 4.46 -4.91
CA GLY A 102 -12.27 5.30 -3.77
C GLY A 102 -11.38 6.49 -4.14
N VAL A 103 -10.97 7.24 -3.12
CA VAL A 103 -9.96 8.30 -3.22
C VAL A 103 -8.61 7.68 -3.60
N ARG A 104 -7.75 8.43 -4.31
CA ARG A 104 -6.43 7.93 -4.66
C ARG A 104 -5.59 7.69 -3.42
N VAL A 105 -4.77 6.64 -3.49
CA VAL A 105 -3.70 6.35 -2.56
C VAL A 105 -2.37 6.30 -3.33
N PRO A 106 -1.24 6.62 -2.69
CA PRO A 106 0.05 6.43 -3.33
C PRO A 106 0.38 4.95 -3.45
N THR A 107 0.98 4.57 -4.57
CA THR A 107 1.55 3.23 -4.77
C THR A 107 2.94 3.37 -5.37
N ILE A 108 3.92 2.71 -4.75
CA ILE A 108 5.31 2.72 -5.16
C ILE A 108 5.72 1.29 -5.49
N VAL A 109 6.32 1.12 -6.67
CA VAL A 109 6.82 -0.18 -7.14
C VAL A 109 8.32 -0.09 -7.35
N ILE A 110 9.07 -0.97 -6.69
CA ILE A 110 10.53 -0.93 -6.63
C ILE A 110 11.08 -2.29 -7.02
N SER A 111 11.93 -2.33 -8.05
CA SER A 111 12.58 -3.55 -8.53
C SER A 111 13.81 -3.19 -9.37
N PRO A 112 14.86 -4.04 -9.41
CA PRO A 112 15.99 -3.84 -10.32
C PRO A 112 15.60 -3.89 -11.80
N TRP A 113 14.39 -4.37 -12.13
CA TRP A 113 13.90 -4.49 -13.50
C TRP A 113 13.24 -3.20 -14.00
N ILE A 114 12.97 -2.26 -13.08
CA ILE A 114 12.34 -0.98 -13.38
C ILE A 114 13.42 0.05 -13.65
N LYS A 115 13.36 0.70 -14.82
CA LYS A 115 14.27 1.80 -15.15
C LYS A 115 14.11 2.94 -14.14
N LYS A 116 15.22 3.52 -13.70
CA LYS A 116 15.22 4.68 -12.80
C LYS A 116 14.37 5.82 -13.39
N GLY A 117 13.51 6.41 -12.57
CA GLY A 117 12.66 7.55 -12.97
C GLY A 117 11.41 7.15 -13.76
N THR A 118 11.04 5.88 -13.77
CA THR A 118 9.77 5.42 -14.36
C THR A 118 8.59 5.90 -13.52
N GLY A 119 7.58 6.47 -14.19
CA GLY A 119 6.26 6.72 -13.64
C GLY A 119 5.19 6.16 -14.57
N SER A 120 4.03 5.77 -14.02
CA SER A 120 2.85 5.39 -14.80
C SER A 120 1.68 6.31 -14.44
N THR A 121 0.85 6.59 -15.44
CA THR A 121 -0.43 7.30 -15.30
C THR A 121 -1.63 6.39 -15.53
N ASP A 122 -1.38 5.09 -15.69
CA ASP A 122 -2.45 4.11 -15.84
C ASP A 122 -3.25 4.00 -14.55
N LYS A 123 -4.54 3.65 -14.67
CA LYS A 123 -5.44 3.54 -13.53
C LYS A 123 -5.32 2.14 -12.93
N PHE A 124 -4.94 2.09 -11.67
CA PHE A 124 -4.96 0.89 -10.85
C PHE A 124 -5.87 1.13 -9.64
N SER A 125 -6.48 0.07 -9.13
CA SER A 125 -7.26 0.07 -7.88
C SER A 125 -6.71 -1.01 -6.98
N ASN A 126 -6.55 -0.70 -5.69
CA ASN A 126 -6.49 -1.73 -4.66
C ASN A 126 -7.93 -2.17 -4.34
N CYS A 127 -8.05 -3.37 -3.78
CA CYS A 127 -9.29 -3.82 -3.17
C CYS A 127 -9.19 -3.52 -1.68
N SER A 128 -9.85 -2.45 -1.24
CA SER A 128 -10.11 -2.13 0.16
C SER A 128 -11.60 -2.27 0.43
#